data_AF-A0A937T9A6-F1
#
_entry.id   AF-A0A937T9A6-F1
#
_cell.length_a   1.000
_cell.length_b   1.000
_cell.length_c   1.000
_cell.angle_alpha   90.00
_cell.angle_beta   90.00
_cell.angle_gamma   90.00
#
_symmetry.space_group_name_H-M   'P 1'
#
loop_
_entity.id
_entity.type
_entity.pdbx_description
1 polymer ?
#
loop_
_entity_poly.entity_id
_entity_poly.type
_entity_poly.pdbx_seq_one_letter_code
_entity_poly.pdbx_strand_id
1 'polypeptide(L)'
;MEKKRVTISSPVAIAGTTLILITKLSLNCQPGGSNIFFSGVKQPVGIVVASPSTKKAFEITGKEIPLNQLIQEAPGLAGILERA
;
A
#
# COMPACT_ATOMS: atom_id res chain seq x y z
N MET A 1 -21.16 -6.95 4.98
CA MET A 1 -20.16 -7.41 4.00
C MET A 1 -18.86 -6.67 4.22
N GLU A 2 -17.79 -7.41 4.51
CA GLU A 2 -16.44 -6.86 4.65
C GLU A 2 -15.69 -7.03 3.30
N LYS A 3 -14.99 -5.99 2.86
CA LYS A 3 -14.10 -6.00 1.69
C LYS A 3 -12.71 -5.55 2.11
N LYS A 4 -11.70 -6.35 1.82
CA LYS A 4 -10.28 -6.04 2.07
C LYS A 4 -9.56 -5.90 0.74
N ARG A 5 -8.70 -4.88 0.61
CA ARG A 5 -7.89 -4.64 -0.58
C ARG A 5 -6.54 -4.03 -0.20
N VAL A 6 -5.46 -4.53 -0.78
CA VAL A 6 -4.16 -3.86 -0.73
C VAL A 6 -4.10 -2.84 -1.88
N THR A 7 -3.61 -1.65 -1.57
CA THR A 7 -3.61 -0.49 -2.46
C THR A 7 -2.26 0.21 -2.38
N ILE A 8 -1.85 0.81 -3.49
CA ILE A 8 -0.66 1.65 -3.55
C ILE A 8 -1.14 3.09 -3.41
N SER A 9 -0.63 3.80 -2.41
CA SER A 9 -0.89 5.23 -2.28
C SER A 9 0.01 6.01 -3.24
N SER A 10 -0.34 7.27 -3.49
CA SER A 10 0.40 8.13 -4.42
C SER A 10 1.89 8.18 -4.07
N PRO A 11 2.80 7.85 -5.01
CA PRO A 11 4.24 7.97 -4.80
C PRO A 11 4.63 9.41 -4.48
N VAL A 12 5.61 9.57 -3.61
CA VAL A 12 6.15 10.88 -3.21
C VAL A 12 7.64 10.91 -3.53
N ALA A 13 8.05 11.78 -4.45
CA ALA A 13 9.45 11.98 -4.79
C ALA A 13 10.07 13.06 -3.89
N ILE A 14 11.20 12.73 -3.25
CA ILE A 14 11.96 13.60 -2.34
C ILE A 14 13.45 13.36 -2.58
N ALA A 15 14.20 14.40 -2.94
CA ALA A 15 15.66 14.38 -3.08
C ALA A 15 16.21 13.18 -3.91
N GLY A 16 15.58 12.88 -5.05
CA GLY A 16 16.00 11.77 -5.93
C GLY A 16 15.60 10.38 -5.45
N THR A 17 14.78 10.29 -4.40
CA THR A 17 14.19 9.07 -3.86
C THR A 17 12.67 9.14 -3.94
N THR A 18 12.03 8.08 -4.40
CA THR A 18 10.59 7.94 -4.44
C THR A 18 10.13 7.02 -3.30
N LEU A 19 9.28 7.55 -2.44
CA LEU A 19 8.59 6.81 -1.39
C LEU A 19 7.24 6.33 -1.91
N ILE A 20 7.01 5.03 -1.90
CA ILE A 20 5.77 4.40 -2.36
C ILE A 20 5.15 3.68 -1.18
N LEU A 21 4.06 4.22 -0.65
CA LEU A 21 3.38 3.63 0.52
C LEU A 21 2.36 2.58 0.08
N ILE A 22 2.45 1.40 0.68
CA ILE A 22 1.50 0.31 0.50
C ILE A 22 0.52 0.33 1.67
N THR A 23 -0.77 0.40 1.34
CA THR A 23 -1.85 0.52 2.32
C THR A 23 -2.90 -0.57 2.15
N LYS A 24 -3.32 -1.16 3.26
CA LYS A 24 -4.48 -2.05 3.32
C LYS A 24 -5.73 -1.24 3.62
N LEU A 25 -6.72 -1.37 2.75
CA LEU A 25 -8.05 -0.80 2.90
C LEU A 25 -9.02 -1.90 3.33
N SER A 26 -9.69 -1.69 4.45
CA SER A 26 -10.78 -2.54 4.93
C SER A 26 -12.06 -1.71 4.92
N LEU A 27 -13.07 -2.15 4.20
CA LEU A 27 -14.39 -1.54 4.13
C LEU A 27 -15.41 -2.49 4.73
N ASN A 28 -16.21 -2.01 5.66
CA ASN A 28 -17.31 -2.77 6.23
C ASN A 28 -18.63 -2.07 5.89
N CYS A 29 -19.57 -2.83 5.37
CA CYS A 29 -20.93 -2.39 5.09
C CYS A 29 -21.89 -3.26 5.89
N GLN A 30 -22.70 -2.65 6.75
CA GLN A 30 -23.65 -3.37 7.59
C GLN A 30 -25.04 -2.75 7.44
N PRO A 31 -26.08 -3.57 7.20
CA PRO A 31 -27.45 -3.11 7.34
C PRO A 31 -27.77 -2.88 8.83
N GLY A 32 -28.54 -1.84 9.12
CA GLY A 32 -29.04 -1.54 10.46
C GLY A 32 -30.48 -1.02 10.38
N GLY A 33 -31.45 -1.91 10.56
CA GLY A 33 -32.87 -1.59 10.37
C GLY A 33 -33.15 -1.14 8.93
N SER A 34 -33.69 0.07 8.77
CA SER A 34 -33.95 0.71 7.46
C SER A 34 -32.71 1.40 6.85
N ASN A 35 -31.58 1.40 7.55
CA ASN A 35 -30.38 2.16 7.15
C ASN A 35 -29.23 1.23 6.75
N ILE A 36 -28.26 1.79 6.03
CA ILE A 36 -27.00 1.12 5.70
C ILE A 36 -25.86 1.94 6.29
N PHE A 37 -25.01 1.28 7.07
CA PHE A 37 -23.82 1.86 7.66
C PHE A 37 -22.58 1.41 6.90
N PHE A 38 -21.70 2.37 6.62
CA PHE A 38 -20.41 2.13 5.99
C PHE A 38 -19.30 2.63 6.91
N SER A 39 -18.29 1.79 7.14
CA SER A 39 -17.05 2.19 7.80
C SER A 39 -15.85 1.72 6.99
N GLY A 40 -14.76 2.48 7.09
CA GLY A 40 -13.54 2.23 6.33
C GLY A 40 -12.31 2.51 7.16
N VAL A 41 -11.30 1.65 7.02
CA VAL A 41 -9.99 1.79 7.67
C VAL A 41 -8.92 1.66 6.59
N LYS A 42 -8.03 2.65 6.51
CA LYS A 42 -6.85 2.63 5.64
C LYS A 42 -5.61 2.57 6.52
N GLN A 43 -4.87 1.47 6.46
CA GLN A 43 -3.69 1.21 7.29
C GLN A 43 -2.44 1.08 6.43
N PRO A 44 -1.32 1.73 6.78
CA PRO A 44 -0.03 1.44 6.16
C PRO A 44 0.42 0.03 6.55
N VAL A 45 0.87 -0.74 5.57
CA VAL A 45 1.39 -2.10 5.77
C VAL A 45 2.85 -2.24 5.38
N GLY A 46 3.33 -1.36 4.51
CA GLY A 46 4.74 -1.28 4.15
C GLY A 46 5.05 -0.05 3.31
N ILE A 47 6.32 0.22 3.14
CA ILE A 47 6.85 1.31 2.32
C ILE A 47 7.92 0.76 1.40
N VAL A 48 7.90 1.19 0.14
CA VAL A 48 8.99 0.96 -0.80
C VAL A 48 9.74 2.26 -0.99
N VAL A 49 11.05 2.19 -0.81
CA VAL A 49 11.99 3.27 -1.05
C VAL A 49 12.70 2.94 -2.35
N ALA A 50 12.41 3.71 -3.39
CA ALA A 50 13.02 3.57 -4.70
C ALA A 50 13.93 4.76 -4.98
N SER A 51 15.09 4.48 -5.55
CA SER A 51 16.04 5.43 -6.08
C SER A 51 16.56 4.86 -7.41
N PRO A 52 17.24 5.66 -8.25
CA PRO A 52 17.75 5.19 -9.53
C PRO A 52 18.63 3.93 -9.42
N SER A 53 19.37 3.77 -8.33
CA SER A 53 20.31 2.66 -8.12
C SER A 53 19.79 1.55 -7.19
N THR A 54 18.68 1.76 -6.48
CA THR A 54 18.24 0.82 -5.45
C THR A 54 16.75 0.89 -5.19
N LYS A 55 16.14 -0.27 -4.95
CA LYS A 55 14.74 -0.42 -4.58
C LYS A 55 14.65 -1.35 -3.37
N LYS A 56 14.13 -0.86 -2.25
CA LYS A 56 14.01 -1.60 -1.00
C LYS A 56 12.61 -1.50 -0.43
N ALA A 57 12.13 -2.58 0.15
CA ALA A 57 10.83 -2.64 0.82
C ALA A 57 11.01 -2.78 2.32
N PHE A 58 10.16 -2.11 3.07
CA PHE A 58 10.17 -2.12 4.53
C PHE A 58 8.75 -2.31 5.06
N GLU A 59 8.62 -3.04 6.16
CA GLU A 59 7.44 -2.99 7.02
C GLU A 59 7.32 -1.62 7.69
N ILE A 60 6.14 -1.29 8.20
CA ILE A 60 5.93 -0.03 8.95
C ILE A 60 6.78 0.06 10.23
N THR A 61 7.29 -1.08 10.71
CA THR A 61 8.23 -1.20 11.83
C THR A 61 9.66 -0.81 11.46
N GLY A 62 9.95 -0.58 10.17
CA GLY A 62 11.28 -0.28 9.65
C GLY A 62 12.11 -1.51 9.27
N LYS A 63 11.59 -2.72 9.48
CA LYS A 63 12.26 -3.96 9.06
C LYS A 63 12.24 -4.10 7.54
N GLU A 64 13.41 -4.32 6.94
CA GLU A 64 13.52 -4.62 5.51
C GLU A 64 12.87 -5.98 5.19
N ILE A 65 12.05 -6.03 4.15
CA ILE A 65 11.36 -7.23 3.67
C ILE A 65 11.60 -7.44 2.17
N PRO A 66 11.42 -8.67 1.66
CA PRO A 66 11.55 -8.93 0.23
C PRO A 66 10.55 -8.10 -0.58
N LEU A 67 11.05 -7.33 -1.55
CA LEU A 67 10.21 -6.51 -2.42
C LEU A 67 9.13 -7.33 -3.16
N ASN A 68 9.48 -8.56 -3.55
CA ASN A 68 8.56 -9.48 -4.23
C ASN A 68 7.31 -9.80 -3.41
N GLN A 69 7.40 -9.77 -2.08
CA GLN A 69 6.24 -9.97 -1.22
C GLN A 69 5.20 -8.86 -1.43
N LEU A 70 5.64 -7.60 -1.47
CA LEU A 70 4.73 -6.47 -1.71
C LEU A 70 4.21 -6.43 -3.15
N ILE A 71 5.00 -6.88 -4.13
CA ILE A 71 4.55 -6.98 -5.53
C ILE A 71 3.43 -8.02 -5.67
N GLN A 72 3.51 -9.15 -4.96
CA GLN A 72 2.43 -10.14 -4.95
C GLN A 72 1.14 -9.60 -4.34
N GLU A 73 1.25 -8.83 -3.25
CA GLU A 73 0.09 -8.22 -2.58
C GLU A 73 -0.50 -7.04 -3.37
N ALA A 74 0.34 -6.30 -4.08
CA ALA A 74 -0.04 -5.15 -4.89
C ALA A 74 0.64 -5.20 -6.28
N PRO A 75 0.09 -5.97 -7.26
CA PRO A 75 0.73 -6.17 -8.56
C PRO A 75 1.03 -4.88 -9.34
N GLY A 76 0.23 -3.83 -9.15
CA GLY A 76 0.46 -2.51 -9.77
C GLY A 76 1.77 -1.83 -9.33
N LEU A 77 2.44 -2.35 -8.31
CA LEU A 77 3.69 -1.80 -7.77
C LEU A 77 4.83 -1.99 -8.75
N ALA A 78 4.87 -3.10 -9.49
CA ALA A 78 5.92 -3.39 -10.47
C ALA A 78 6.03 -2.27 -11.52
N GLY A 79 4.89 -1.87 -12.11
CA GLY A 79 4.87 -0.80 -13.13
C GLY A 79 5.20 0.59 -12.58
N ILE A 80 4.99 0.84 -11.28
CA ILE A 80 5.44 2.10 -10.64
C ILE A 80 6.96 2.08 -10.46
N LEU A 81 7.53 0.93 -10.08
CA LEU A 81 8.96 0.78 -9.83
C LEU A 81 9.80 0.86 -11.12
N GLU A 82 9.29 0.43 -12.26
CA GLU A 82 9.95 0.62 -13.56
C GLU A 82 10.16 2.09 -13.90
N ARG A 83 9.37 3.00 -13.31
CA ARG A 83 9.40 4.45 -13.55
C ARG A 83 10.08 5.23 -12.41
N ALA A 84 10.52 4.54 -11.36
CA ALA A 84 11.02 5.12 -10.12
C ALA A 84 12.51 4.89 -9.89
#